data_AF-A0AAN6EIG2-F1
#
_entry.id   AF-A0AAN6EIG2-F1
#
_cell.length_a   1.000
_cell.length_b   1.000
_cell.length_c   1.000
_cell.angle_alpha   90.00
_cell.angle_beta   90.00
_cell.angle_gamma   90.00
#
_symmetry.space_group_name_H-M   'P 1'
#
loop_
_entity.id
_entity.type
_entity.pdbx_description
1 polymer ?
#
loop_
_entity_poly.entity_id
_entity_poly.type
_entity_poly.pdbx_seq_one_letter_code
_entity_poly.pdbx_strand_id
1 'polypeptide(L)'
;MASNEDTQPVAIGPQPSQVTDTERLQKLNTDLENIPLFMTHLPTDDTNPAVEALKSLISEEAPEDMAQKFKTEGNTSFHRKRYDQAVAHYTHALSFDHDNNELKVSLFTNRAAANLELHNYARVLEDCKSALQIKSNTPKALFRAARACIMVGKFDEADE
;
A
#
# COMPACT_ATOMS: atom_id res chain seq x y z
N MET A 1 -92.44 -14.17 -14.01
CA MET A 1 -91.11 -14.18 -14.66
C MET A 1 -90.41 -12.94 -14.12
N ALA A 2 -89.68 -12.99 -12.99
CA ALA A 2 -88.31 -13.52 -12.87
C ALA A 2 -87.48 -13.05 -14.08
N SER A 3 -86.50 -12.14 -13.94
CA SER A 3 -85.35 -12.29 -13.05
C SER A 3 -84.75 -10.95 -12.60
N ASN A 4 -84.37 -10.91 -11.32
CA ASN A 4 -83.37 -10.03 -10.72
C ASN A 4 -81.95 -10.55 -11.04
N GLU A 5 -80.94 -9.79 -10.57
CA GLU A 5 -79.50 -10.06 -10.45
C GLU A 5 -78.65 -9.53 -11.62
N ASP A 6 -77.55 -8.79 -11.43
CA ASP A 6 -76.91 -8.22 -10.25
C ASP A 6 -75.94 -7.15 -10.77
N THR A 7 -76.11 -5.88 -10.39
CA THR A 7 -75.11 -4.85 -10.66
C THR A 7 -74.19 -4.79 -9.45
N GLN A 8 -73.03 -5.45 -9.52
CA GLN A 8 -72.04 -5.39 -8.44
C GLN A 8 -71.57 -3.94 -8.21
N PRO A 9 -71.46 -3.46 -6.96
CA PRO A 9 -71.00 -2.12 -6.69
C PRO A 9 -69.49 -2.03 -6.93
N VAL A 10 -69.08 -1.15 -7.84
CA VAL A 10 -67.66 -0.78 -8.03
C VAL A 10 -67.23 0.02 -6.81
N ALA A 11 -66.41 -0.59 -5.96
CA ALA A 11 -65.82 0.06 -4.79
C ALA A 11 -64.80 1.14 -5.22
N ILE A 12 -65.20 2.41 -5.14
CA ILE A 12 -64.33 3.57 -5.35
C ILE A 12 -63.66 3.91 -4.02
N GLY A 13 -62.60 3.18 -3.68
CA GLY A 13 -61.70 3.50 -2.57
C GLY A 13 -60.25 3.32 -3.02
N PRO A 14 -59.27 4.03 -2.44
CA PRO A 14 -57.87 3.80 -2.75
C PRO A 14 -57.53 2.34 -2.41
N GLN A 15 -57.19 1.55 -3.43
CA GLN A 15 -56.83 0.15 -3.24
C GLN A 15 -55.54 0.09 -2.41
N PRO A 16 -55.50 -0.69 -1.31
CA PRO A 16 -54.27 -0.88 -0.55
C PRO A 16 -53.22 -1.48 -1.48
N SER A 17 -52.05 -0.84 -1.56
CA SER A 17 -50.97 -1.25 -2.44
C SER A 17 -50.62 -2.72 -2.21
N GLN A 18 -50.91 -3.57 -3.20
CA GLN A 18 -50.71 -5.03 -3.17
C GLN A 18 -49.23 -5.44 -3.26
N VAL A 19 -48.35 -4.78 -2.51
CA VAL A 19 -46.97 -5.27 -2.42
C VAL A 19 -47.00 -6.43 -1.43
N THR A 20 -46.80 -7.64 -1.95
CA THR A 20 -46.67 -8.85 -1.14
C THR A 20 -45.39 -8.77 -0.32
N ASP A 21 -45.39 -9.36 0.88
CA ASP A 21 -44.19 -9.31 1.74
C ASP A 21 -42.98 -9.98 1.07
N THR A 22 -43.24 -10.95 0.19
CA THR A 22 -42.23 -11.55 -0.70
C THR A 22 -41.60 -10.53 -1.64
N GLU A 23 -42.37 -9.63 -2.26
CA GLU A 23 -41.82 -8.59 -3.13
C GLU A 23 -41.04 -7.53 -2.34
N ARG A 24 -41.45 -7.24 -1.10
CA ARG A 24 -40.70 -6.35 -0.21
C ARG A 24 -39.35 -6.95 0.16
N LEU A 25 -39.33 -8.22 0.54
CA LEU A 25 -38.10 -8.94 0.89
C LEU A 25 -37.17 -9.08 -0.31
N GLN A 26 -37.72 -9.32 -1.50
CA GLN A 26 -36.91 -9.40 -2.71
C GLN A 26 -36.26 -8.06 -3.05
N LYS A 27 -37.02 -6.95 -2.95
CA LYS A 27 -36.45 -5.60 -3.10
C LYS A 27 -35.38 -5.31 -2.06
N LEU A 28 -35.63 -5.63 -0.79
CA LEU A 28 -34.67 -5.43 0.27
C LEU A 28 -33.38 -6.22 0.05
N ASN A 29 -33.50 -7.47 -0.44
CA ASN A 29 -32.34 -8.30 -0.76
C ASN A 29 -31.52 -7.70 -1.91
N THR A 30 -32.19 -7.25 -2.98
CA THR A 30 -31.53 -6.57 -4.10
C THR A 30 -30.87 -5.26 -3.66
N ASP A 31 -31.53 -4.48 -2.80
CA ASP A 31 -30.97 -3.24 -2.28
C ASP A 31 -29.76 -3.51 -1.36
N LEU A 32 -29.81 -4.58 -0.57
CA LEU A 32 -28.73 -5.00 0.34
C LEU A 32 -27.50 -5.50 -0.42
N GLU A 33 -27.69 -6.22 -1.52
CA GLU A 33 -26.59 -6.67 -2.41
C GLU A 33 -25.83 -5.51 -3.06
N ASN A 34 -26.45 -4.33 -3.17
CA ASN A 34 -25.82 -3.11 -3.67
C ASN A 34 -25.10 -2.28 -2.60
N ILE A 35 -25.22 -2.66 -1.32
CA ILE A 35 -24.50 -2.02 -0.22
C ILE A 35 -23.15 -2.72 -0.05
N PRO A 36 -22.00 -2.01 -0.12
CA PRO A 36 -20.67 -2.63 -0.06
C PRO A 36 -20.44 -3.54 1.15
N LEU A 37 -21.08 -3.24 2.29
CA LEU A 37 -20.96 -4.01 3.52
C LEU A 37 -21.62 -5.40 3.45
N PHE A 38 -22.60 -5.60 2.57
CA PHE A 38 -23.42 -6.82 2.50
C PHE A 38 -23.41 -7.48 1.11
N MET A 39 -22.56 -6.98 0.21
CA MET A 39 -22.43 -7.47 -1.16
C MET A 39 -21.83 -8.88 -1.18
N THR A 40 -22.52 -9.82 -1.83
CA THR A 40 -22.10 -11.23 -1.92
C THR A 40 -21.16 -11.50 -3.10
N HIS A 41 -21.15 -10.63 -4.10
CA HIS A 41 -20.31 -10.73 -5.30
C HIS A 41 -19.89 -9.32 -5.75
N LEU A 42 -18.62 -9.11 -6.05
CA LEU A 42 -18.11 -7.81 -6.50
C LEU A 42 -18.66 -7.51 -7.91
N PRO A 43 -19.18 -6.30 -8.18
CA PRO A 43 -19.70 -5.97 -9.51
C PRO A 43 -18.50 -5.83 -10.46
N THR A 44 -18.56 -6.52 -11.59
CA THR A 44 -17.48 -6.55 -12.60
C THR A 44 -17.44 -5.32 -13.51
N ASP A 45 -18.42 -4.41 -13.39
CA ASP A 45 -18.43 -3.15 -14.13
C ASP A 45 -17.53 -2.12 -13.44
N ASP A 46 -16.31 -1.99 -13.95
CA ASP A 46 -15.26 -1.05 -13.51
C ASP A 46 -15.59 0.45 -13.73
N THR A 47 -16.84 0.80 -14.05
CA THR A 47 -17.24 2.17 -14.43
C THR A 47 -17.96 2.97 -13.33
N ASN A 48 -18.18 2.39 -12.14
CA ASN A 48 -18.84 3.13 -11.05
C ASN A 48 -17.85 4.09 -10.36
N PRO A 49 -18.05 5.43 -10.45
CA PRO A 49 -17.16 6.41 -9.84
C PRO A 49 -17.10 6.32 -8.31
N ALA A 50 -18.14 5.77 -7.67
CA ALA A 50 -18.10 5.49 -6.23
C ALA A 50 -17.17 4.31 -5.90
N VAL A 51 -17.09 3.30 -6.78
CA VAL A 51 -16.15 2.18 -6.65
C VAL A 51 -14.73 2.62 -6.96
N GLU A 52 -14.52 3.55 -7.90
CA GLU A 52 -13.22 4.18 -8.15
C GLU A 52 -12.76 5.06 -6.98
N ALA A 53 -13.66 5.87 -6.43
CA ALA A 53 -13.40 6.66 -5.21
C ALA A 53 -13.16 5.75 -3.99
N LEU A 54 -13.88 4.63 -3.87
CA LEU A 54 -13.62 3.63 -2.85
C LEU A 54 -12.29 2.89 -3.11
N LYS A 55 -11.93 2.57 -4.36
CA LYS A 55 -10.62 1.98 -4.72
C LYS A 55 -9.47 2.96 -4.40
N SER A 56 -9.65 4.27 -4.55
CA SER A 56 -8.64 5.26 -4.15
C SER A 56 -8.58 5.51 -2.63
N LEU A 57 -9.66 5.21 -1.90
CA LEU A 57 -9.70 5.23 -0.44
C LEU A 57 -9.22 3.91 0.20
N ILE A 58 -9.41 2.77 -0.50
CA ILE A 58 -9.06 1.39 -0.10
C ILE A 58 -7.73 0.96 -0.71
N SER A 59 -7.06 1.80 -1.51
CA SER A 59 -5.62 1.63 -1.73
C SER A 59 -4.92 1.94 -0.40
N GLU A 60 -4.99 1.01 0.53
CA GLU A 60 -3.91 0.73 1.46
C GLU A 60 -2.66 0.74 0.58
N GLU A 61 -1.93 1.87 0.59
CA GLU A 61 -0.73 2.06 -0.23
C GLU A 61 0.10 0.79 -0.05
N ALA A 62 0.31 0.03 -1.14
CA ALA A 62 0.96 -1.26 -1.03
C ALA A 62 2.26 -1.07 -0.24
N PRO A 63 2.66 -2.00 0.65
CA PRO A 63 3.87 -1.82 1.45
C PRO A 63 5.10 -1.44 0.61
N GLU A 64 5.13 -1.90 -0.64
CA GLU A 64 6.10 -1.51 -1.66
C GLU A 64 6.01 -0.02 -2.04
N ASP A 65 4.83 0.52 -2.32
CA ASP A 65 4.62 1.94 -2.69
C ASP A 65 5.02 2.87 -1.54
N MET A 66 4.69 2.49 -0.30
CA MET A 66 5.15 3.18 0.90
C MET A 66 6.68 3.17 1.00
N ALA A 67 7.31 2.01 0.78
CA ALA A 67 8.77 1.91 0.77
C ALA A 67 9.41 2.76 -0.35
N GLN A 68 8.79 2.84 -1.52
CA GLN A 68 9.23 3.71 -2.63
C GLN A 68 9.13 5.18 -2.26
N LYS A 69 8.05 5.60 -1.62
CA LYS A 69 7.85 6.97 -1.13
C LYS A 69 8.93 7.36 -0.11
N PHE A 70 9.19 6.51 0.88
CA PHE A 70 10.27 6.76 1.82
C PHE A 70 11.66 6.74 1.17
N LYS A 71 11.87 5.94 0.11
CA LYS A 71 13.09 5.98 -0.69
C LYS A 71 13.29 7.34 -1.35
N THR A 72 12.23 7.91 -1.95
CA THR A 72 12.33 9.22 -2.62
C THR A 72 12.58 10.34 -1.61
N GLU A 73 11.90 10.32 -0.47
CA GLU A 73 12.15 11.25 0.65
C GLU A 73 13.58 11.15 1.19
N GLY A 74 14.08 9.92 1.37
CA GLY A 74 15.47 9.66 1.78
C GLY A 74 16.46 10.19 0.76
N ASN A 75 16.20 10.02 -0.54
CA ASN A 75 17.01 10.59 -1.61
C ASN A 75 17.01 12.13 -1.54
N THR A 76 15.84 12.77 -1.38
CA THR A 76 15.76 14.23 -1.23
C THR A 76 16.57 14.73 -0.05
N SER A 77 16.48 14.04 1.10
CA SER A 77 17.25 14.37 2.30
C SER A 77 18.76 14.20 2.09
N PHE A 78 19.17 13.14 1.38
CA PHE A 78 20.56 12.90 0.99
C PHE A 78 21.12 14.02 0.12
N HIS A 79 20.35 14.49 -0.89
CA HIS A 79 20.76 15.61 -1.75
C HIS A 79 20.84 16.93 -0.98
N ARG A 80 20.04 17.08 0.08
CA ARG A 80 20.11 18.21 1.01
C ARG A 80 21.22 18.08 2.06
N LYS A 81 22.08 17.06 1.96
CA LYS A 81 23.15 16.74 2.92
C LYS A 81 22.68 16.48 4.36
N ARG A 82 21.40 16.12 4.53
CA ARG A 82 20.82 15.71 5.82
C ARG A 82 20.88 14.19 5.91
N TYR A 83 22.09 13.69 6.13
CA TYR A 83 22.38 12.26 6.05
C TYR A 83 21.72 11.47 7.19
N ASP A 84 21.61 12.06 8.38
CA ASP A 84 20.87 11.56 9.53
C ASP A 84 19.40 11.29 9.19
N GLN A 85 18.73 12.28 8.60
CA GLN A 85 17.33 12.15 8.16
C GLN A 85 17.20 11.13 7.03
N ALA A 86 18.14 11.12 6.07
CA ALA A 86 18.15 10.16 5.00
C ALA A 86 18.23 8.71 5.53
N VAL A 87 19.09 8.44 6.52
CA VAL A 87 19.17 7.12 7.18
C VAL A 87 17.84 6.74 7.83
N ALA A 88 17.17 7.68 8.50
CA ALA A 88 15.87 7.44 9.11
C ALA A 88 14.80 7.05 8.08
N HIS A 89 14.67 7.82 6.99
CA HIS A 89 13.72 7.53 5.90
C HIS A 89 14.00 6.17 5.25
N TYR A 90 15.27 5.83 4.95
CA TYR A 90 15.58 4.50 4.39
C TYR A 90 15.31 3.37 5.39
N THR A 91 15.48 3.61 6.68
CA THR A 91 15.18 2.61 7.71
C THR A 91 13.68 2.38 7.84
N HIS A 92 12.88 3.44 7.77
CA HIS A 92 11.42 3.29 7.66
C HIS A 92 11.02 2.55 6.39
N ALA A 93 11.61 2.88 5.23
CA ALA A 93 11.35 2.16 3.98
C ALA A 93 11.62 0.64 4.12
N LEU A 94 12.70 0.26 4.82
CA LEU A 94 13.08 -1.13 5.06
C LEU A 94 12.20 -1.85 6.10
N SER A 95 11.39 -1.11 6.88
CA SER A 95 10.47 -1.70 7.86
C SER A 95 9.17 -2.20 7.23
N PHE A 96 8.85 -1.75 6.01
CA PHE A 96 7.71 -2.26 5.26
C PHE A 96 8.06 -3.64 4.68
N ASP A 97 7.19 -4.61 4.91
CA ASP A 97 7.37 -5.95 4.38
C ASP A 97 6.89 -6.00 2.93
N HIS A 98 7.84 -6.15 2.00
CA HIS A 98 7.57 -6.27 0.57
C HIS A 98 8.56 -7.24 -0.08
N ASP A 99 8.13 -7.99 -1.08
CA ASP A 99 8.96 -9.01 -1.75
C ASP A 99 9.91 -8.44 -2.82
N ASN A 100 9.87 -7.12 -3.05
CA ASN A 100 10.76 -6.47 -4.00
C ASN A 100 12.21 -6.42 -3.49
N ASN A 101 12.98 -7.44 -3.86
CA ASN A 101 14.40 -7.58 -3.58
C ASN A 101 15.25 -6.47 -4.19
N GLU A 102 14.91 -5.96 -5.38
CA GLU A 102 15.66 -4.87 -6.01
C GLU A 102 15.52 -3.56 -5.22
N LEU A 103 14.30 -3.29 -4.72
CA LEU A 103 14.03 -2.16 -3.84
C LEU A 103 14.80 -2.29 -2.53
N LYS A 104 14.76 -3.47 -1.87
CA LYS A 104 15.54 -3.75 -0.65
C LYS A 104 17.04 -3.50 -0.88
N VAL A 105 17.61 -4.01 -1.97
CA VAL A 105 19.02 -3.78 -2.33
C VAL A 105 19.31 -2.30 -2.53
N SER A 106 18.43 -1.57 -3.23
CA SER A 106 18.57 -0.12 -3.43
C SER A 106 18.56 0.65 -2.11
N LEU A 107 17.65 0.29 -1.20
CA LEU A 107 17.52 0.91 0.13
C LEU A 107 18.76 0.66 1.00
N PHE A 108 19.22 -0.58 1.14
CA PHE A 108 20.47 -0.88 1.86
C PHE A 108 21.66 -0.15 1.26
N THR A 109 21.76 -0.15 -0.07
CA THR A 109 22.84 0.49 -0.80
C THR A 109 22.83 2.01 -0.58
N ASN A 110 21.67 2.66 -0.55
CA ASN A 110 21.54 4.10 -0.30
C ASN A 110 21.73 4.46 1.18
N ARG A 111 21.25 3.63 2.11
CA ARG A 111 21.49 3.80 3.55
C ARG A 111 22.98 3.67 3.88
N ALA A 112 23.68 2.72 3.26
CA ALA A 112 25.13 2.60 3.33
C ALA A 112 25.84 3.88 2.86
N ALA A 113 25.34 4.51 1.79
CA ALA A 113 25.91 5.78 1.30
C ALA A 113 25.77 6.90 2.33
N ALA A 114 24.58 7.04 2.95
CA ALA A 114 24.34 8.04 3.98
C ALA A 114 25.17 7.77 5.25
N ASN A 115 25.27 6.52 5.69
CA ASN A 115 26.12 6.13 6.82
C ASN A 115 27.61 6.37 6.54
N LEU A 116 28.05 6.26 5.29
CA LEU A 116 29.44 6.53 4.91
C LEU A 116 29.80 8.01 5.06
N GLU A 117 28.88 8.92 4.70
CA GLU A 117 29.05 10.37 4.93
C GLU A 117 28.94 10.76 6.41
N LEU A 118 28.26 9.94 7.23
CA LEU A 118 28.22 10.09 8.69
C LEU A 118 29.39 9.41 9.42
N HIS A 119 30.34 8.80 8.70
CA HIS A 119 31.46 8.06 9.28
C HIS A 119 31.04 6.84 10.14
N ASN A 120 29.83 6.32 9.96
CA ASN A 120 29.33 5.14 10.67
C ASN A 120 29.75 3.84 9.97
N TYR A 121 31.06 3.58 9.89
CA TYR A 121 31.63 2.52 9.03
C TYR A 121 31.13 1.10 9.35
N ALA A 122 30.91 0.78 10.62
CA ALA A 122 30.36 -0.52 11.01
C ALA A 122 28.98 -0.78 10.37
N ARG A 123 28.10 0.23 10.39
CA ARG A 123 26.77 0.15 9.77
C ARG A 123 26.84 0.08 8.24
N VAL A 124 27.82 0.73 7.62
CA VAL A 124 28.05 0.62 6.17
C VAL A 124 28.34 -0.83 5.79
N LEU A 125 29.19 -1.52 6.55
CA LEU A 125 29.55 -2.91 6.28
C LEU A 125 28.34 -3.85 6.46
N GLU A 126 27.52 -3.64 7.49
CA GLU A 126 26.27 -4.38 7.68
C GLU A 126 25.30 -4.18 6.52
N ASP A 127 25.05 -2.92 6.13
CA ASP A 127 24.15 -2.59 5.01
C ASP A 127 24.65 -3.19 3.69
N CYS A 128 25.96 -3.12 3.41
CA CYS A 128 26.55 -3.73 2.22
C CYS A 128 26.45 -5.26 2.25
N LYS A 129 26.63 -5.89 3.42
CA LYS A 129 26.45 -7.34 3.57
C LYS A 129 25.02 -7.76 3.28
N SER A 130 24.02 -7.07 3.83
CA SER A 130 22.61 -7.34 3.55
C SER A 130 22.27 -7.16 2.07
N ALA A 131 22.79 -6.11 1.42
CA ALA A 131 22.60 -5.92 -0.02
C ALA A 131 23.21 -7.06 -0.86
N LEU A 132 24.41 -7.52 -0.49
CA LEU A 132 25.11 -8.60 -1.20
C LEU A 132 24.49 -9.99 -0.96
N GLN A 133 23.83 -10.20 0.19
CA GLN A 133 23.07 -11.42 0.46
C GLN A 133 21.85 -11.55 -0.47
N ILE A 134 21.19 -10.43 -0.80
CA ILE A 134 20.06 -10.41 -1.72
C ILE A 134 20.55 -10.46 -3.17
N LYS A 135 21.52 -9.60 -3.51
CA LYS A 135 22.10 -9.51 -4.86
C LYS A 135 23.62 -9.42 -4.78
N SER A 136 24.26 -10.57 -4.98
CA SER A 136 25.72 -10.72 -4.94
C SER A 136 26.45 -9.82 -5.95
N ASN A 137 25.83 -9.52 -7.10
CA ASN A 137 26.39 -8.63 -8.11
C ASN A 137 25.92 -7.18 -7.94
N THR A 138 26.34 -6.54 -6.85
CA THR A 138 26.05 -5.11 -6.58
C THR A 138 27.35 -4.30 -6.46
N PRO A 139 27.90 -3.76 -7.57
CA PRO A 139 29.17 -3.01 -7.56
C PRO A 139 29.16 -1.81 -6.62
N LYS A 140 28.02 -1.13 -6.48
CA LYS A 140 27.86 0.03 -5.58
C LYS A 140 28.05 -0.36 -4.11
N ALA A 141 27.57 -1.54 -3.71
CA ALA A 141 27.73 -2.04 -2.34
C ALA A 141 29.20 -2.43 -2.09
N LEU A 142 29.83 -3.15 -3.03
CA LEU A 142 31.26 -3.52 -2.93
C LEU A 142 32.16 -2.29 -2.83
N PHE A 143 31.93 -1.28 -3.67
CA PHE A 143 32.70 -0.03 -3.63
C PHE A 143 32.59 0.68 -2.28
N ARG A 144 31.38 0.74 -1.70
CA ARG A 144 31.15 1.38 -0.40
C ARG A 144 31.75 0.58 0.76
N ALA A 145 31.63 -0.75 0.71
CA ALA A 145 32.28 -1.62 1.69
C ALA A 145 33.81 -1.47 1.65
N ALA A 146 34.42 -1.47 0.47
CA ALA A 146 35.86 -1.25 0.32
C ALA A 146 36.29 0.11 0.87
N ARG A 147 35.53 1.18 0.57
CA ARG A 147 35.79 2.52 1.10
C ARG A 147 35.66 2.55 2.63
N ALA A 148 34.67 1.87 3.21
CA ALA A 148 34.53 1.75 4.66
C ALA A 148 35.70 1.00 5.30
N CYS A 149 36.15 -0.13 4.74
CA CYS A 149 37.31 -0.88 5.24
C CYS A 149 38.59 -0.04 5.24
N ILE A 150 38.84 0.72 4.16
CA ILE A 150 40.00 1.63 4.08
C ILE A 150 39.94 2.69 5.18
N MET A 151 38.74 3.21 5.48
CA MET A 151 38.60 4.22 6.53
C MET A 151 38.83 3.61 7.91
N VAL A 152 38.25 2.44 8.21
CA VAL A 152 38.46 1.75 9.49
C VAL A 152 39.95 1.46 9.73
N GLY A 153 40.66 0.89 8.76
CA GLY A 153 42.10 0.62 8.91
C GLY A 153 42.96 1.86 9.11
N LYS A 154 42.51 3.05 8.66
CA LYS A 154 43.19 4.33 8.94
C LYS A 154 42.96 4.84 10.36
N PHE A 155 41.84 4.48 11.00
CA PHE A 155 41.63 4.80 12.41
C PHE A 155 42.49 3.90 13.30
N ASP A 156 42.59 2.62 12.95
CA ASP A 156 43.46 1.67 13.67
C ASP A 156 44.94 2.12 13.64
N GLU A 157 45.41 2.67 12.51
CA GLU A 157 46.79 3.21 12.37
C GLU A 157 46.98 4.58 13.06
N ALA A 158 45.91 5.34 13.32
CA ALA A 158 45.99 6.68 13.93
C ALA A 158 46.11 6.66 15.46
N ASP A 159 45.76 5.54 16.09
CA ASP A 159 45.79 5.36 17.55
C ASP A 159 47.12 4.76 18.07
N GLU A 160 48.10 4.47 17.20
CA GLU A 160 49.48 4.06 17.54
C GLU A 160 50.48 5.23 17.53
#